data_AF-A0A955G5K4-F1
#
_entry.id   AF-A0A955G5K4-F1
#
_cell.length_a   1.000
_cell.length_b   1.000
_cell.length_c   1.000
_cell.angle_alpha   90.00
_cell.angle_beta   90.00
_cell.angle_gamma   90.00
#
_symmetry.space_group_name_H-M   'P 1'
#
loop_
_entity.id
_entity.type
_entity.pdbx_description
1 polymer ?
#
loop_
_entity_poly.entity_id
_entity_poly.type
_entity_poly.pdbx_seq_one_letter_code
_entity_poly.pdbx_strand_id
1 'polypeptide(L)'
;MKVIMLYRPDSEFARSSEQFVREFERRTGKAVEKINIDSPRGIELAQLYGVMSHPAFVATSDDGQFQKMWSGHPLPLIDELNAYADNKR
;
A
#
# COMPACT_ATOMS: atom_id res chain seq x y z
N MET A 1 -0.92 -12.61 -4.44
CA MET A 1 -1.54 -11.27 -4.48
C MET A 1 -0.60 -10.28 -3.80
N LYS A 2 -0.50 -9.05 -4.32
CA LYS A 2 0.49 -8.08 -3.85
C LYS A 2 -0.18 -6.81 -3.32
N VAL A 3 0.39 -6.25 -2.26
CA VAL A 3 -0.03 -4.96 -1.71
C VAL A 3 1.12 -3.96 -1.85
N ILE A 4 0.80 -2.81 -2.42
CA ILE A 4 1.71 -1.68 -2.61
C ILE A 4 1.20 -0.51 -1.77
N MET A 5 2.08 0.13 -0.99
CA MET A 5 1.82 1.39 -0.32
C MET A 5 2.53 2.52 -1.06
N LEU A 6 1.75 3.43 -1.65
CA LEU A 6 2.22 4.70 -2.19
C LEU A 6 2.13 5.76 -1.10
N TYR A 7 3.27 6.33 -0.72
CA TYR A 7 3.34 7.34 0.35
C TYR A 7 4.44 8.35 0.06
N ARG A 8 4.40 9.50 0.74
CA ARG A 8 5.47 10.50 0.72
C ARG A 8 6.30 10.38 2.00
N PRO A 9 7.59 10.00 1.95
CA PRO A 9 8.44 9.81 3.14
C PRO A 9 8.58 11.05 4.02
N ASP A 10 8.62 12.25 3.43
CA ASP A 10 8.77 13.51 4.16
C ASP A 10 7.43 14.21 4.46
N SER A 11 6.34 13.43 4.62
CA SER A 11 5.01 13.96 4.94
C SER A 11 4.61 13.73 6.40
N GLU A 12 3.63 14.50 6.86
CA GLU A 12 3.03 14.32 8.19
C GLU A 12 2.47 12.90 8.43
N PHE A 13 2.05 12.22 7.36
CA PHE A 13 1.49 10.87 7.41
C PHE A 13 2.51 9.75 7.23
N ALA A 14 3.78 10.06 7.01
CA ALA A 14 4.80 9.05 6.77
C ALA A 14 4.97 8.12 7.98
N ARG A 15 5.10 8.69 9.18
CA ARG A 15 5.31 7.91 10.41
C ARG A 15 4.16 6.95 10.71
N SER A 16 2.91 7.43 10.59
CA SER A 16 1.72 6.61 10.85
C SER A 16 1.59 5.48 9.81
N SER A 17 1.82 5.79 8.53
CA SER A 17 1.76 4.81 7.43
C SER A 17 2.83 3.72 7.58
N GLU A 18 4.06 4.11 7.90
CA GLU A 18 5.13 3.14 8.14
C GLU A 18 4.92 2.30 9.39
N GLN A 19 4.41 2.90 10.48
CA GLN A 19 4.09 2.17 11.70
C GLN A 19 3.00 1.14 11.43
N PHE A 20 1.98 1.51 10.66
CA PHE A 20 0.94 0.59 10.22
C PHE A 20 1.52 -0.58 9.42
N VAL A 21 2.39 -0.33 8.42
CA VAL A 21 3.04 -1.40 7.65
C VAL A 21 3.90 -2.29 8.55
N ARG A 22 4.71 -1.72 9.45
CA ARG A 22 5.51 -2.50 10.39
C ARG A 22 4.65 -3.41 11.27
N GLU A 23 3.52 -2.90 11.76
CA GLU A 23 2.58 -3.69 12.56
C GLU A 23 1.89 -4.78 11.74
N PHE A 24 1.49 -4.47 10.50
CA PHE A 24 0.93 -5.43 9.57
C PHE A 24 1.89 -6.59 9.28
N GLU A 25 3.14 -6.27 8.93
CA GLU A 25 4.20 -7.23 8.66
C GLU A 25 4.48 -8.11 9.89
N ARG A 26 4.53 -7.49 11.09
CA ARG A 26 4.72 -8.20 12.36
C ARG A 26 3.58 -9.16 12.69
N ARG A 27 2.32 -8.78 12.43
CA ARG A 27 1.13 -9.59 12.75
C ARG A 27 0.85 -10.70 11.74
N THR A 28 1.14 -10.45 10.47
CA THR A 28 0.73 -11.35 9.36
C THR A 28 1.90 -12.12 8.75
N GLY A 29 3.13 -11.65 8.93
CA GLY A 29 4.31 -12.16 8.22
C GLY A 29 4.33 -11.83 6.73
N LYS A 30 3.41 -10.98 6.24
CA LYS A 30 3.27 -10.61 4.82
C LYS A 30 3.84 -9.21 4.59
N ALA A 31 4.61 -9.06 3.53
CA ALA A 31 5.27 -7.80 3.19
C ALA A 31 4.34 -6.84 2.43
N VAL A 32 4.52 -5.54 2.65
CA VAL A 32 3.91 -4.49 1.83
C VAL A 32 5.01 -3.74 1.09
N GLU A 33 4.90 -3.62 -0.23
CA GLU A 33 5.88 -2.87 -1.01
C GLU A 33 5.68 -1.37 -0.79
N LYS A 34 6.64 -0.71 -0.13
CA LYS A 34 6.60 0.74 0.12
C LYS A 34 7.25 1.48 -1.05
N ILE A 35 6.49 2.35 -1.71
CA ILE A 35 6.94 3.15 -2.86
C ILE A 35 6.75 4.64 -2.55
N ASN A 36 7.81 5.42 -2.74
CA ASN A 36 7.71 6.87 -2.72
C ASN A 36 6.84 7.34 -3.90
N ILE A 37 5.70 7.97 -3.61
CA ILE A 37 4.76 8.45 -4.62
C ILE A 37 5.38 9.49 -5.57
N ASP A 38 6.40 10.23 -5.12
CA ASP A 38 7.10 11.24 -5.92
C ASP A 38 8.27 10.65 -6.76
N SER A 39 8.55 9.35 -6.64
CA SER A 39 9.52 8.66 -7.50
C SER A 39 8.93 8.38 -8.90
N PRO A 40 9.75 8.20 -9.96
CA PRO A 40 9.25 7.88 -11.30
C PRO A 40 8.27 6.69 -11.32
N ARG A 41 8.63 5.60 -10.61
CA ARG A 41 7.76 4.43 -10.46
C ARG A 41 6.50 4.74 -9.64
N GLY A 42 6.60 5.58 -8.62
CA GLY A 42 5.46 6.01 -7.81
C GLY A 42 4.44 6.80 -8.63
N ILE A 43 4.90 7.73 -9.47
CA ILE A 43 4.07 8.54 -10.35
C ILE A 43 3.34 7.65 -11.37
N GLU A 44 4.06 6.72 -12.01
CA GLU A 44 3.49 5.77 -12.96
C GLU A 44 2.39 4.92 -12.31
N LEU A 45 2.66 4.33 -11.14
CA LEU A 45 1.68 3.50 -10.42
C LEU A 45 0.49 4.33 -9.90
N ALA A 46 0.73 5.56 -9.47
CA ALA A 46 -0.34 6.47 -9.05
C ALA A 46 -1.27 6.80 -10.21
N GLN A 47 -0.73 7.04 -11.41
CA GLN A 47 -1.54 7.25 -12.62
C GLN A 47 -2.27 5.98 -13.04
N LEU A 48 -1.56 4.84 -13.07
CA LEU A 48 -2.12 3.54 -13.48
C LEU A 48 -3.33 3.13 -12.64
N TYR A 49 -3.23 3.30 -11.31
CA TYR A 49 -4.28 2.88 -10.39
C TYR A 49 -5.20 4.02 -9.93
N GLY A 50 -5.03 5.23 -10.46
CA GLY A 50 -5.88 6.38 -10.14
C GLY A 50 -5.77 6.87 -8.69
N VAL A 51 -4.56 6.86 -8.13
CA VAL A 51 -4.31 7.35 -6.76
C VAL A 51 -4.39 8.87 -6.71
N MET A 52 -5.42 9.39 -6.04
CA MET A 52 -5.66 10.84 -5.90
C MET A 52 -5.09 11.43 -4.61
N SER A 53 -4.89 10.61 -3.58
CA SER A 53 -4.48 11.04 -2.23
C SER A 53 -3.47 10.07 -1.65
N HIS A 54 -2.49 10.57 -0.89
CA HIS A 54 -1.55 9.76 -0.12
C HIS A 54 -1.86 9.84 1.39
N PRO A 55 -1.50 8.82 2.18
CA PRO A 55 -1.01 7.50 1.75
C PRO A 55 -2.09 6.71 1.01
N ALA A 56 -1.69 5.79 0.14
CA ALA A 56 -2.61 4.87 -0.53
C ALA A 56 -2.08 3.44 -0.52
N PHE A 57 -2.96 2.48 -0.27
CA PHE A 57 -2.69 1.05 -0.39
C PHE A 57 -3.41 0.53 -1.62
N VAL A 58 -2.68 -0.13 -2.51
CA VAL A 58 -3.22 -0.76 -3.72
C VAL A 58 -2.97 -2.26 -3.62
N ALA A 59 -4.07 -3.02 -3.63
CA ALA A 59 -4.04 -4.46 -3.75
C ALA A 59 -4.18 -4.86 -5.22
N THR A 60 -3.27 -5.69 -5.68
CA THR A 60 -3.26 -6.25 -7.03
C THR A 60 -3.18 -7.77 -6.98
N SER A 61 -3.66 -8.42 -8.03
CA SER A 61 -3.32 -9.81 -8.27
C SER A 61 -1.84 -9.95 -8.68
N ASP A 62 -1.35 -11.19 -8.80
CA ASP A 62 0.04 -11.46 -9.16
C ASP A 62 0.38 -11.07 -10.61
N ASP A 63 -0.64 -11.02 -11.47
CA ASP A 63 -0.62 -10.52 -12.84
C ASP A 63 -0.86 -9.00 -12.94
N GLY A 64 -0.92 -8.30 -11.80
CA GLY A 64 -1.01 -6.82 -11.75
C GLY A 64 -2.41 -6.26 -11.96
N GLN A 65 -3.45 -7.11 -12.02
CA GLN A 65 -4.84 -6.62 -12.09
C GLN A 65 -5.21 -5.93 -10.78
N PHE A 66 -5.77 -4.73 -10.89
CA PHE A 66 -6.32 -3.99 -9.77
C PHE A 66 -7.41 -4.81 -9.06
N GLN A 67 -7.32 -4.90 -7.73
CA GLN A 67 -8.33 -5.58 -6.91
C GLN A 67 -9.06 -4.60 -5.99
N LYS A 68 -8.29 -3.79 -5.25
CA LYS A 68 -8.84 -2.82 -4.29
C LYS A 68 -7.83 -1.72 -3.99
N MET A 69 -8.34 -0.56 -3.61
CA MET A 69 -7.53 0.56 -3.12
C MET A 69 -8.15 1.19 -1.88
N TRP A 70 -7.28 1.65 -0.99
CA TRP A 70 -7.60 2.53 0.12
C TRP A 70 -6.73 3.78 -0.02
N SER A 71 -7.32 4.96 -0.05
CA SER A 71 -6.61 6.22 -0.25
C SER A 71 -6.93 7.24 0.84
N GLY A 72 -5.92 7.96 1.30
CA GLY A 72 -6.03 8.95 2.36
C GLY A 72 -6.27 8.32 3.73
N HIS A 73 -7.04 9.02 4.55
CA HIS A 73 -7.43 8.60 5.89
C HIS A 73 -8.94 8.33 5.96
N PRO A 74 -9.40 7.37 6.78
CA PRO A 74 -8.59 6.50 7.66
C PRO A 74 -7.78 5.44 6.89
N LEU A 75 -6.67 5.00 7.50
CA LEU A 75 -5.91 3.84 7.00
C LEU A 75 -6.79 2.58 7.04
N PRO A 76 -6.55 1.58 6.16
CA PRO A 76 -7.30 0.32 6.19
C PRO A 76 -7.14 -0.41 7.52
N LEU A 77 -8.08 -1.29 7.83
CA LEU A 77 -7.88 -2.24 8.92
C LEU A 77 -6.84 -3.30 8.54
N ILE A 78 -6.12 -3.82 9.53
CA ILE A 78 -5.14 -4.89 9.32
C ILE A 78 -5.79 -6.10 8.65
N ASP A 79 -6.98 -6.50 9.12
CA ASP A 79 -7.69 -7.67 8.60
C ASP A 79 -8.21 -7.44 7.18
N GLU A 80 -8.60 -6.20 6.85
CA GLU A 80 -8.98 -5.82 5.49
C GLU A 80 -7.80 -5.93 4.53
N LEU A 81 -6.63 -5.39 4.89
CA LEU A 81 -5.44 -5.47 4.06
C LEU A 81 -4.93 -6.93 3.94
N ASN A 82 -5.05 -7.69 5.03
CA ASN A 82 -4.59 -9.08 5.11
C ASN A 82 -5.37 -10.02 4.18
N ALA A 83 -6.64 -9.71 3.91
CA ALA A 83 -7.46 -10.46 2.96
C ALA A 83 -6.91 -10.39 1.51
N TYR A 84 -6.14 -9.36 1.18
CA TYR A 84 -5.58 -9.14 -0.16
C TYR A 84 -4.06 -9.34 -0.25
N ALA A 85 -3.36 -9.35 0.88
CA ALA A 85 -1.98 -9.78 0.90
C ALA A 85 -1.96 -11.31 0.85
N ASP A 86 -1.53 -11.92 -0.24
CA ASP A 86 -1.37 -13.38 -0.31
C ASP A 86 0.04 -13.71 -0.79
N ASN A 87 0.80 -14.37 0.08
CA ASN A 87 2.17 -14.77 -0.17
C ASN A 87 2.14 -16.26 -0.50
N LYS A 88 1.66 -16.62 -1.71
CA LYS A 88 1.90 -17.98 -2.22
C LYS A 88 3.40 -18.09 -2.49
N ARG A 89 4.08 -18.76 -1.55
CA ARG A 89 5.45 -19.26 -1.70
C ARG A 89 5.58 -20.15 -2.93
#